data_AF-J3PF89-F1
#
_entry.id   AF-J3PF89-F1
#
_cell.length_a   1.000
_cell.length_b   1.000
_cell.length_c   1.000
_cell.angle_alpha   90.00
_cell.angle_beta   90.00
_cell.angle_gamma   90.00
#
_symmetry.space_group_name_H-M   'P 1'
#
loop_
_entity.id
_entity.type
_entity.pdbx_description
1 polymer ?
#
loop_
_entity_poly.entity_id
_entity_poly.type
_entity_poly.pdbx_seq_one_letter_code
_entity_poly.pdbx_strand_id
1 'polypeptide(L)'
;MCGVFFSGYIYPALPELAFASAFTNSRTVAAICLFGIMANICLASCDSLDIPLDDKLFERATSIYNNLPEVLTQPSIDEHLNFFGNLVLSHGVQDVIGFHLPHSHYPIPDNTILLGTNINVQGTNVEALIRRWAKPTPIEDVRGKQIHGHIYVVRSDGSLHPYEFQLGHAPDLSGIDLSHFLRDFAKAVKEKGLQKLIALEVLDPENTDRTLYEFIVNRVNHVLVDASMAKELVQTRTTGWTIKGEGNGGVRVLKNTAYAPPKEKGDSHIVYTDGKPDAKLETVSELARALAHVTGN
;
A
#
# COMPACT_ATOMS: atom_id res chain seq x y z
N MET A 1 40.98 -4.26 49.64
CA MET A 1 40.72 -3.09 50.50
C MET A 1 39.79 -2.18 49.71
N CYS A 2 38.46 -2.21 49.86
CA CYS A 2 37.59 -1.71 50.95
C CYS A 2 37.63 -0.19 51.18
N GLY A 3 36.44 0.45 51.15
CA GLY A 3 36.10 1.85 51.50
C GLY A 3 36.04 2.79 50.28
N VAL A 4 34.96 3.47 49.85
CA VAL A 4 33.79 4.14 50.48
C VAL A 4 34.16 5.18 51.53
N PHE A 5 33.91 6.46 51.24
CA PHE A 5 33.37 7.47 52.18
C PHE A 5 32.64 8.62 51.45
N PHE A 6 31.69 9.19 52.20
CA PHE A 6 30.53 10.03 51.87
C PHE A 6 30.77 11.56 51.90
N SER A 7 29.83 12.30 51.30
CA SER A 7 29.29 13.61 51.77
C SER A 7 27.92 13.81 51.06
N GLY A 8 26.74 13.88 51.69
CA GLY A 8 26.24 14.93 52.61
C GLY A 8 25.92 16.19 51.79
N TYR A 9 24.71 16.76 51.65
CA TYR A 9 23.60 16.94 52.61
C TYR A 9 22.30 17.48 51.93
N ILE A 10 21.14 17.12 52.52
CA ILE A 10 19.94 17.93 52.92
C ILE A 10 19.05 18.65 51.87
N TYR A 11 17.78 18.22 51.87
CA TYR A 11 16.56 18.91 51.41
C TYR A 11 16.23 20.17 52.23
N PRO A 12 15.50 21.13 51.65
CA PRO A 12 14.49 21.86 52.41
C PRO A 12 13.07 21.61 51.89
N ALA A 13 12.16 21.70 52.86
CA ALA A 13 10.73 21.45 52.80
C ALA A 13 9.94 22.62 52.19
N LEU A 14 8.66 22.30 51.91
CA LEU A 14 7.52 23.10 51.46
C LEU A 14 7.38 24.50 52.11
N PRO A 15 6.56 25.37 51.50
CA PRO A 15 5.63 26.21 52.24
C PRO A 15 4.19 25.71 52.12
N GLU A 16 3.55 25.56 53.29
CA GLU A 16 2.11 25.54 53.49
C GLU A 16 1.46 26.83 52.95
N LEU A 17 0.31 26.70 52.29
CA LEU A 17 -0.69 27.77 52.25
C LEU A 17 -2.03 27.18 52.66
N ALA A 18 -2.43 27.55 53.88
CA ALA A 18 -3.73 27.34 54.44
C ALA A 18 -4.78 28.18 53.70
N PHE A 19 -5.93 27.58 53.38
CA PHE A 19 -7.20 28.29 53.41
C PHE A 19 -8.25 27.39 54.05
N ALA A 20 -8.71 27.81 55.22
CA ALA A 20 -9.83 27.24 55.93
C ALA A 20 -11.16 27.62 55.26
N SER A 21 -12.11 26.67 55.36
CA SER A 21 -13.58 26.75 55.51
C SER A 21 -14.31 28.08 55.22
N ALA A 22 -15.55 28.14 54.73
CA ALA A 22 -16.63 27.19 54.51
C ALA A 22 -17.61 27.86 53.52
N PHE A 23 -18.29 27.11 52.67
CA PHE A 23 -19.74 27.28 52.49
C PHE A 23 -20.33 25.96 51.97
N THR A 24 -21.33 25.53 52.72
CA THR A 24 -22.15 24.33 52.61
C THR A 24 -23.07 24.39 51.37
N ASN A 25 -23.15 23.33 50.57
CA ASN A 25 -24.28 22.40 50.59
C ASN A 25 -24.35 21.46 49.37
N SER A 26 -24.53 20.17 49.71
CA SER A 26 -25.41 19.20 49.05
C SER A 26 -25.03 18.58 47.69
N ARG A 27 -24.54 17.33 47.80
CA ARG A 27 -24.79 16.17 46.93
C ARG A 27 -24.16 16.26 45.53
N THR A 28 -23.07 15.54 45.26
CA THR A 28 -23.17 14.14 44.80
C THR A 28 -21.84 13.39 45.02
N VAL A 29 -21.98 12.15 45.48
CA VAL A 29 -20.95 11.13 45.69
C VAL A 29 -20.46 10.59 44.35
N ALA A 30 -19.15 10.53 44.12
CA ALA A 30 -18.41 9.30 43.71
C ALA A 30 -17.12 9.59 42.91
N ALA A 31 -16.01 9.18 43.52
CA ALA A 31 -14.91 8.41 42.93
C ALA A 31 -14.06 9.04 41.81
N ILE A 32 -12.93 9.57 42.27
CA ILE A 32 -11.63 9.48 41.63
C ILE A 32 -11.36 8.01 41.24
N CYS A 33 -11.27 7.73 39.94
CA CYS A 33 -10.50 6.62 39.40
C CYS A 33 -9.43 7.21 38.46
N LEU A 34 -8.21 7.32 38.99
CA LEU A 34 -6.99 7.27 38.17
C LEU A 34 -6.88 5.89 37.53
N PHE A 35 -6.24 5.84 36.36
CA PHE A 35 -5.88 4.68 35.51
C PHE A 35 -6.92 4.23 34.48
N GLY A 36 -6.65 4.62 33.23
CA GLY A 36 -7.30 4.09 32.04
C GLY A 36 -7.57 5.14 30.98
N ILE A 37 -6.52 5.76 30.41
CA ILE A 37 -6.65 6.41 29.12
C ILE A 37 -6.82 5.28 28.08
N MET A 38 -8.03 4.71 28.01
CA MET A 38 -8.51 4.10 26.78
C MET A 38 -8.72 5.28 25.84
N ALA A 39 -7.69 5.60 25.07
CA ALA A 39 -7.84 6.44 23.90
C ALA A 39 -8.80 5.68 22.98
N ASN A 40 -10.09 5.99 23.07
CA ASN A 40 -11.03 5.80 21.97
C ASN A 40 -10.54 6.74 20.87
N ILE A 41 -9.52 6.27 20.12
CA ILE A 41 -9.21 6.80 18.82
C ILE A 41 -10.46 6.49 18.00
N CYS A 42 -11.28 7.52 17.77
CA CYS A 42 -12.25 7.50 16.69
C CYS A 42 -11.44 7.21 15.42
N LEU A 43 -11.36 5.95 15.03
CA LEU A 43 -10.89 5.57 13.71
C LEU A 43 -11.89 6.19 12.74
N ALA A 44 -11.40 7.06 11.86
CA ALA A 44 -12.18 7.48 10.69
C ALA A 44 -12.63 6.23 9.94
N SER A 45 -13.82 6.26 9.34
CA SER A 45 -14.47 5.11 8.70
C SER A 45 -13.50 4.32 7.81
N CYS A 46 -13.12 3.12 8.28
CA CYS A 46 -12.41 2.10 7.50
C CYS A 46 -13.41 1.08 6.94
N ASP A 47 -14.69 1.43 6.87
CA ASP A 47 -15.75 0.42 6.86
C ASP A 47 -16.01 -0.14 5.45
N SER A 48 -15.46 0.47 4.41
CA SER A 48 -15.68 0.03 3.03
C SER A 48 -14.53 0.41 2.10
N LEU A 49 -14.28 -0.44 1.10
CA LEU A 49 -13.49 -0.11 -0.10
C LEU A 49 -14.35 0.53 -1.19
N ASP A 50 -15.67 0.47 -1.06
CA ASP A 50 -16.67 1.05 -1.99
C ASP A 50 -17.04 2.48 -1.57
N ILE A 51 -16.01 3.31 -1.37
CA ILE A 51 -16.21 4.74 -1.13
C ILE A 51 -16.57 5.45 -2.44
N PRO A 52 -17.44 6.48 -2.43
CA PRO A 52 -17.74 7.25 -3.62
C PRO A 52 -16.46 7.79 -4.26
N LEU A 53 -16.28 7.49 -5.54
CA LEU A 53 -15.14 7.96 -6.32
C LEU A 53 -15.47 9.35 -6.89
N ASP A 54 -14.96 10.39 -6.23
CA ASP A 54 -15.14 11.78 -6.62
C ASP A 54 -13.80 12.48 -6.90
N ASP A 55 -13.88 13.69 -7.48
CA ASP A 55 -12.69 14.47 -7.85
C ASP A 55 -11.76 14.73 -6.64
N LYS A 56 -12.32 14.93 -5.44
CA LYS A 56 -11.51 15.16 -4.23
C LYS A 56 -10.74 13.93 -3.80
N LEU A 57 -11.34 12.75 -3.93
CA LEU A 57 -10.67 11.47 -3.70
C LEU A 57 -9.52 11.30 -4.70
N PHE A 58 -9.76 11.59 -5.98
CA PHE A 58 -8.76 11.46 -7.03
C PHE A 58 -7.58 12.41 -6.85
N GLU A 59 -7.83 13.69 -6.58
CA GLU A 59 -6.78 14.67 -6.25
C GLU A 59 -5.95 14.22 -5.04
N ARG A 60 -6.61 13.65 -4.01
CA ARG A 60 -5.93 13.09 -2.85
C ARG A 60 -5.09 11.87 -3.22
N ALA A 61 -5.57 10.99 -4.08
CA ALA A 61 -4.82 9.83 -4.54
C ALA A 61 -3.52 10.24 -5.25
N THR A 62 -3.58 11.25 -6.13
CA THR A 62 -2.41 11.85 -6.78
C THR A 62 -1.41 12.38 -5.76
N SER A 63 -1.90 13.14 -4.78
CA SER A 63 -1.07 13.69 -3.71
C SER A 63 -0.41 12.59 -2.87
N ILE A 64 -1.14 11.51 -2.55
CA ILE A 64 -0.59 10.36 -1.83
C ILE A 64 0.51 9.72 -2.66
N TYR A 65 0.24 9.35 -3.92
CA TYR A 65 1.18 8.68 -4.80
C TYR A 65 2.49 9.48 -4.94
N ASN A 66 2.40 10.78 -5.24
CA ASN A 66 3.57 11.65 -5.43
C ASN A 66 4.43 11.85 -4.17
N ASN A 67 3.95 11.42 -2.99
CA ASN A 67 4.68 11.48 -1.72
C ASN A 67 5.13 10.10 -1.21
N LEU A 68 4.95 9.04 -1.99
CA LEU A 68 5.41 7.70 -1.63
C LEU A 68 6.93 7.57 -1.75
N PRO A 69 7.56 6.72 -0.91
CA PRO A 69 8.99 6.49 -0.96
C PRO A 69 9.43 5.71 -2.21
N GLU A 70 10.67 5.93 -2.65
CA GLU A 70 11.29 5.17 -3.73
C GLU A 70 11.48 3.70 -3.31
N VAL A 71 11.01 2.79 -4.15
CA VAL A 71 10.95 1.34 -3.90
C VAL A 71 12.28 0.74 -3.41
N LEU A 72 13.42 1.10 -4.03
CA LEU A 72 14.72 0.50 -3.70
C LEU A 72 15.29 0.96 -2.36
N THR A 73 14.83 2.10 -1.83
CA THR A 73 15.35 2.70 -0.59
C THR A 73 14.64 2.21 0.68
N GLN A 74 13.49 1.55 0.52
CA GLN A 74 12.67 1.13 1.65
C GLN A 74 13.28 -0.08 2.40
N PRO A 75 13.06 -0.23 3.71
CA PRO A 75 13.46 -1.43 4.44
C PRO A 75 12.67 -2.68 3.99
N SER A 76 13.13 -3.87 4.39
CA SER A 76 12.34 -5.10 4.24
C SER A 76 11.16 -5.11 5.22
N ILE A 77 10.08 -5.79 4.86
CA ILE A 77 8.90 -6.01 5.71
C ILE A 77 8.71 -7.48 6.10
N ASP A 78 9.69 -8.35 5.80
CA ASP A 78 9.56 -9.81 5.93
C ASP A 78 9.15 -10.25 7.35
N GLU A 79 9.63 -9.55 8.38
CA GLU A 79 9.30 -9.84 9.78
C GLU A 79 7.81 -9.61 10.13
N HIS A 80 7.07 -8.86 9.31
CA HIS A 80 5.66 -8.57 9.53
C HIS A 80 4.72 -9.44 8.68
N LEU A 81 5.22 -10.05 7.61
CA LEU A 81 4.39 -10.75 6.62
C LEU A 81 3.58 -11.89 7.23
N ASN A 82 4.15 -12.68 8.13
CA ASN A 82 3.42 -13.76 8.80
C ASN A 82 2.27 -13.24 9.68
N PHE A 83 2.47 -12.12 10.37
CA PHE A 83 1.42 -11.51 11.19
C PHE A 83 0.24 -11.07 10.32
N PHE A 84 0.51 -10.34 9.24
CA PHE A 84 -0.54 -9.84 8.36
C PHE A 84 -1.18 -10.96 7.53
N GLY A 85 -0.42 -11.97 7.12
CA GLY A 85 -0.95 -13.16 6.47
C GLY A 85 -1.93 -13.91 7.37
N ASN A 86 -1.60 -14.09 8.65
CA ASN A 86 -2.52 -14.69 9.62
C ASN A 86 -3.80 -13.86 9.79
N LEU A 87 -3.69 -12.53 9.78
CA LEU A 87 -4.85 -11.64 9.83
C LEU A 87 -5.77 -11.83 8.61
N VAL A 88 -5.19 -11.93 7.41
CA VAL A 88 -5.97 -12.19 6.18
C VAL A 88 -6.70 -13.54 6.26
N LEU A 89 -6.01 -14.59 6.71
CA LEU A 89 -6.62 -15.93 6.83
C LEU A 89 -7.71 -15.97 7.91
N SER A 90 -7.52 -15.30 9.05
CA SER A 90 -8.51 -15.30 10.13
C SER A 90 -9.82 -14.62 9.74
N HIS A 91 -9.77 -13.72 8.76
CA HIS A 91 -10.94 -13.03 8.21
C HIS A 91 -11.46 -13.66 6.89
N GLY A 92 -10.79 -14.69 6.37
CA GLY A 92 -11.23 -15.40 5.16
C GLY A 92 -11.15 -14.57 3.87
N VAL A 93 -10.23 -13.60 3.80
CA VAL A 93 -10.14 -12.63 2.68
C VAL A 93 -8.99 -12.90 1.71
N GLN A 94 -8.33 -14.06 1.82
CA GLN A 94 -7.10 -14.38 1.10
C GLN A 94 -7.22 -14.41 -0.42
N ASP A 95 -8.42 -14.65 -0.95
CA ASP A 95 -8.66 -14.74 -2.39
C ASP A 95 -8.93 -13.37 -3.04
N VAL A 96 -9.15 -12.33 -2.23
CA VAL A 96 -9.50 -10.97 -2.67
C VAL A 96 -8.54 -9.90 -2.19
N ILE A 97 -7.80 -10.14 -1.10
CA ILE A 97 -6.85 -9.20 -0.50
C ILE A 97 -5.42 -9.74 -0.51
N GLY A 98 -4.51 -8.89 -0.95
CA GLY A 98 -3.06 -9.03 -0.78
C GLY A 98 -2.45 -7.82 -0.10
N PHE A 99 -1.11 -7.80 -0.08
CA PHE A 99 -0.34 -6.67 0.42
C PHE A 99 0.55 -6.11 -0.67
N HIS A 100 0.78 -4.80 -0.58
CA HIS A 100 1.69 -4.10 -1.46
C HIS A 100 2.67 -3.24 -0.65
N LEU A 101 3.90 -3.08 -1.15
CA LEU A 101 4.88 -2.14 -0.62
C LEU A 101 4.57 -0.79 -1.25
N PRO A 102 3.98 0.18 -0.54
CA PRO A 102 3.56 1.42 -1.16
C PRO A 102 4.78 2.19 -1.66
N HIS A 103 4.79 2.50 -2.95
CA HIS A 103 5.89 3.20 -3.60
C HIS A 103 5.38 4.00 -4.79
N SER A 104 6.20 4.94 -5.24
CA SER A 104 6.01 5.64 -6.52
C SER A 104 7.29 5.54 -7.32
N HIS A 105 7.15 5.54 -8.64
CA HIS A 105 8.29 5.50 -9.56
C HIS A 105 8.73 6.91 -9.93
N TYR A 106 7.79 7.72 -10.42
CA TYR A 106 7.98 9.12 -10.76
C TYR A 106 6.70 9.89 -10.45
N PRO A 107 6.77 11.19 -10.11
CA PRO A 107 5.58 11.99 -9.92
C PRO A 107 4.68 11.99 -11.16
N ILE A 108 3.37 11.82 -10.94
CA ILE A 108 2.35 11.96 -11.99
C ILE A 108 1.76 13.39 -11.98
N PRO A 109 1.26 13.88 -13.13
CA PRO A 109 0.70 15.23 -13.21
C PRO A 109 -0.53 15.44 -12.34
N ASP A 110 -0.75 16.69 -11.92
CA ASP A 110 -2.02 17.09 -11.31
C ASP A 110 -3.21 16.78 -12.23
N ASN A 111 -4.39 16.60 -11.65
CA ASN A 111 -5.62 16.21 -12.35
C ASN A 111 -5.53 14.85 -13.07
N THR A 112 -4.59 13.98 -12.68
CA THR A 112 -4.50 12.61 -13.17
C THR A 112 -4.47 11.62 -12.01
N ILE A 113 -5.00 10.42 -12.23
CA ILE A 113 -4.86 9.28 -11.31
C ILE A 113 -4.04 8.18 -11.98
N LEU A 114 -3.38 7.35 -11.18
CA LEU A 114 -2.76 6.14 -11.69
C LEU A 114 -3.84 5.06 -11.89
N LEU A 115 -4.16 4.77 -13.15
CA LEU A 115 -5.21 3.82 -13.52
C LEU A 115 -4.59 2.62 -14.23
N GLY A 116 -4.78 1.44 -13.66
CA GLY A 116 -4.49 0.16 -14.27
C GLY A 116 -5.59 -0.32 -15.20
N THR A 117 -5.19 -0.91 -16.32
CA THR A 117 -6.06 -1.62 -17.25
C THR A 117 -5.48 -3.00 -17.53
N ASN A 118 -6.30 -4.03 -17.39
CA ASN A 118 -5.89 -5.39 -17.74
C ASN A 118 -5.77 -5.54 -19.26
N ILE A 119 -4.74 -6.26 -19.69
CA ILE A 119 -4.50 -6.56 -21.09
C ILE A 119 -4.88 -8.02 -21.33
N ASN A 120 -5.98 -8.21 -22.04
CA ASN A 120 -6.54 -9.51 -22.35
C ASN A 120 -6.30 -9.85 -23.83
N VAL A 121 -5.03 -9.93 -24.21
CA VAL A 121 -4.64 -10.41 -25.54
C VAL A 121 -4.47 -11.92 -25.49
N GLN A 122 -5.14 -12.63 -26.39
CA GLN A 122 -4.99 -14.08 -26.52
C GLN A 122 -3.79 -14.42 -27.41
N GLY A 123 -3.10 -15.51 -27.08
CA GLY A 123 -2.01 -16.05 -27.88
C GLY A 123 -0.77 -16.36 -27.05
N THR A 124 0.35 -16.55 -27.74
CA THR A 124 1.66 -16.82 -27.14
C THR A 124 2.69 -15.74 -27.48
N ASN A 125 2.23 -14.63 -28.07
CA ASN A 125 3.08 -13.48 -28.37
C ASN A 125 3.38 -12.67 -27.10
N VAL A 126 4.34 -11.74 -27.19
CA VAL A 126 4.72 -10.86 -26.07
C VAL A 126 3.53 -10.09 -25.51
N GLU A 127 2.57 -9.70 -26.35
CA GLU A 127 1.36 -8.99 -25.93
C GLU A 127 0.52 -9.80 -24.92
N ALA A 128 0.38 -11.12 -25.14
CA ALA A 128 -0.36 -12.00 -24.24
C ALA A 128 0.31 -12.20 -22.86
N LEU A 129 1.59 -11.83 -22.75
CA LEU A 129 2.36 -11.89 -21.51
C LEU A 129 2.31 -10.57 -20.73
N ILE A 130 1.82 -9.49 -21.33
CA ILE A 130 1.51 -8.24 -20.65
C ILE A 130 0.14 -8.40 -19.99
N ARG A 131 0.07 -8.27 -18.67
CA ARG A 131 -1.13 -8.55 -17.86
C ARG A 131 -1.86 -7.28 -17.48
N ARG A 132 -1.12 -6.24 -17.12
CA ARG A 132 -1.66 -4.94 -16.72
C ARG A 132 -0.79 -3.83 -17.26
N TRP A 133 -1.42 -2.76 -17.69
CA TRP A 133 -0.77 -1.51 -17.98
C TRP A 133 -1.41 -0.42 -17.15
N ALA A 134 -0.62 0.22 -16.31
CA ALA A 134 -1.04 1.33 -15.49
C ALA A 134 -0.36 2.63 -15.96
N LYS A 135 -1.16 3.70 -15.99
CA LYS A 135 -0.73 5.01 -16.50
C LYS A 135 -1.49 6.15 -15.85
N PRO A 136 -0.88 7.36 -15.79
CA PRO A 136 -1.61 8.56 -15.42
C PRO A 136 -2.75 8.77 -16.41
N THR A 137 -3.95 8.86 -15.89
CA THR A 137 -5.16 9.08 -16.68
C THR A 137 -5.85 10.32 -16.14
N PRO A 138 -6.23 11.29 -17.00
CA PRO A 138 -6.97 12.47 -16.58
C PRO A 138 -8.23 12.10 -15.78
N ILE A 139 -8.52 12.86 -14.72
CA ILE A 139 -9.72 12.65 -13.89
C ILE A 139 -10.99 12.74 -14.73
N GLU A 140 -11.04 13.69 -15.67
CA GLU A 140 -12.15 13.86 -16.59
C GLU A 140 -12.43 12.62 -17.44
N ASP A 141 -11.40 11.87 -17.80
CA ASP A 141 -11.51 10.66 -18.61
C ASP A 141 -12.03 9.46 -17.81
N VAL A 142 -12.04 9.51 -16.47
CA VAL A 142 -12.55 8.41 -15.63
C VAL A 142 -13.94 8.67 -15.08
N ARG A 143 -14.47 9.89 -15.22
CA ARG A 143 -15.83 10.22 -14.77
C ARG A 143 -16.86 9.33 -15.47
N GLY A 144 -17.73 8.70 -14.67
CA GLY A 144 -18.77 7.79 -15.15
C GLY A 144 -18.25 6.45 -15.69
N LYS A 145 -16.95 6.17 -15.62
CA LYS A 145 -16.41 4.84 -15.91
C LYS A 145 -16.54 3.95 -14.69
N GLN A 146 -16.69 2.65 -14.95
CA GLN A 146 -16.59 1.64 -13.91
C GLN A 146 -15.12 1.45 -13.55
N ILE A 147 -14.70 2.04 -12.43
CA ILE A 147 -13.37 1.87 -11.85
C ILE A 147 -13.51 1.57 -10.35
N HIS A 148 -12.46 1.02 -9.74
CA HIS A 148 -12.38 0.82 -8.29
C HIS A 148 -10.95 1.12 -7.80
N GLY A 149 -10.79 1.39 -6.50
CA GLY A 149 -9.47 1.52 -5.91
C GLY A 149 -8.79 0.15 -5.85
N HIS A 150 -7.51 0.11 -6.22
CA HIS A 150 -6.71 -1.11 -6.35
C HIS A 150 -5.71 -1.26 -5.20
N ILE A 151 -4.99 -0.19 -4.84
CA ILE A 151 -4.01 -0.21 -3.76
C ILE A 151 -4.29 0.91 -2.77
N TYR A 152 -4.39 0.56 -1.48
CA TYR A 152 -4.80 1.44 -0.40
C TYR A 152 -3.73 1.58 0.68
N VAL A 153 -3.39 2.82 1.04
CA VAL A 153 -2.54 3.11 2.20
C VAL A 153 -3.38 3.43 3.44
N VAL A 154 -2.84 3.11 4.61
CA VAL A 154 -3.40 3.53 5.90
C VAL A 154 -2.85 4.90 6.26
N ARG A 155 -3.72 5.89 6.47
CA ARG A 155 -3.33 7.25 6.88
C ARG A 155 -3.13 7.34 8.39
N SER A 156 -2.60 8.48 8.85
CA SER A 156 -2.35 8.74 10.28
C SER A 156 -3.61 8.66 11.14
N ASP A 157 -4.76 9.06 10.60
CA ASP A 157 -6.06 8.96 11.27
C ASP A 157 -6.62 7.52 11.28
N GLY A 158 -6.02 6.60 10.52
CA GLY A 158 -6.45 5.21 10.39
C GLY A 158 -7.28 4.92 9.16
N SER A 159 -7.74 5.94 8.44
CA SER A 159 -8.50 5.75 7.20
C SER A 159 -7.67 5.05 6.12
N LEU A 160 -8.32 4.23 5.30
CA LEU A 160 -7.75 3.68 4.08
C LEU A 160 -8.01 4.62 2.92
N HIS A 161 -6.98 4.89 2.12
CA HIS A 161 -7.09 5.73 0.93
C HIS A 161 -6.46 5.04 -0.27
N PRO A 162 -7.22 4.87 -1.38
CA PRO A 162 -6.63 4.38 -2.61
C PRO A 162 -5.65 5.40 -3.17
N TYR A 163 -4.56 4.92 -3.74
CA TYR A 163 -3.62 5.73 -4.50
C TYR A 163 -3.38 5.19 -5.92
N GLU A 164 -3.73 3.92 -6.16
CA GLU A 164 -3.89 3.35 -7.50
C GLU A 164 -5.32 2.87 -7.70
N PHE A 165 -5.78 2.94 -8.94
CA PHE A 165 -7.10 2.48 -9.37
C PHE A 165 -6.98 1.42 -10.45
N GLN A 166 -8.07 0.70 -10.67
CA GLN A 166 -8.20 -0.30 -11.70
C GLN A 166 -9.50 -0.09 -12.48
N LEU A 167 -9.41 -0.21 -13.81
CA LEU A 167 -10.56 -0.20 -14.71
C LEU A 167 -11.33 -1.52 -14.60
N GLY A 168 -12.65 -1.42 -14.48
CA GLY A 168 -13.56 -2.56 -14.33
C GLY A 168 -14.19 -2.65 -12.95
N HIS A 169 -14.99 -3.71 -12.76
CA HIS A 169 -15.64 -4.00 -11.50
C HIS A 169 -14.62 -4.41 -10.43
N ALA A 170 -14.86 -4.00 -9.19
CA ALA A 170 -14.18 -4.61 -8.05
C ALA A 170 -14.57 -6.10 -7.95
N PRO A 171 -13.73 -6.94 -7.33
CA PRO A 171 -14.11 -8.31 -6.97
C PRO A 171 -15.44 -8.32 -6.19
N ASP A 172 -16.21 -9.40 -6.33
CA ASP A 172 -17.40 -9.59 -5.52
C ASP A 172 -17.00 -9.85 -4.06
N LEU A 173 -17.48 -8.98 -3.16
CA LEU A 173 -17.17 -9.00 -1.72
C LEU A 173 -18.43 -9.33 -0.89
N SER A 174 -19.55 -9.68 -1.54
CA SER A 174 -20.89 -9.79 -0.94
C SER A 174 -21.05 -10.88 0.13
N GLY A 175 -20.04 -11.72 0.35
CA GLY A 175 -20.01 -12.77 1.38
C GLY A 175 -18.94 -12.60 2.47
N ILE A 176 -18.23 -11.46 2.50
CA ILE A 176 -17.06 -11.24 3.35
C ILE A 176 -17.34 -10.07 4.31
N ASP A 177 -17.09 -10.25 5.61
CA ASP A 177 -17.10 -9.14 6.59
C ASP A 177 -15.82 -8.30 6.45
N LEU A 178 -15.77 -7.53 5.37
CA LEU A 178 -14.60 -6.74 5.03
C LEU A 178 -14.38 -5.60 6.03
N SER A 179 -15.45 -5.01 6.57
CA SER A 179 -15.35 -3.89 7.49
C SER A 179 -14.58 -4.25 8.76
N HIS A 180 -14.76 -5.46 9.31
CA HIS A 180 -14.01 -5.92 10.47
C HIS A 180 -12.52 -6.11 10.14
N PHE A 181 -12.22 -6.78 9.02
CA PHE A 181 -10.86 -6.94 8.53
C PHE A 181 -10.14 -5.60 8.32
N LEU A 182 -10.78 -4.63 7.64
CA LEU A 182 -10.18 -3.33 7.34
C LEU A 182 -9.84 -2.54 8.61
N ARG A 183 -10.69 -2.61 9.64
CA ARG A 183 -10.40 -1.98 10.94
C ARG A 183 -9.20 -2.63 11.62
N ASP A 184 -9.14 -3.95 11.67
CA ASP A 184 -8.01 -4.67 12.28
C ASP A 184 -6.70 -4.43 11.53
N PHE A 185 -6.76 -4.43 10.19
CA PHE A 185 -5.62 -4.13 9.33
C PHE A 185 -5.12 -2.71 9.61
N ALA A 186 -5.99 -1.69 9.52
CA ALA A 186 -5.61 -0.30 9.76
C ALA A 186 -5.03 -0.08 11.16
N LYS A 187 -5.63 -0.71 12.18
CA LYS A 187 -5.14 -0.69 13.56
C LYS A 187 -3.74 -1.29 13.65
N ALA A 188 -3.53 -2.48 13.10
CA ALA A 188 -2.24 -3.16 13.15
C ALA A 188 -1.14 -2.40 12.40
N VAL A 189 -1.45 -1.83 11.23
CA VAL A 189 -0.50 -1.00 10.48
C VAL A 189 -0.08 0.22 11.29
N LYS A 190 -1.04 0.89 11.97
CA LYS A 190 -0.75 2.04 12.83
C LYS A 190 0.07 1.68 14.07
N GLU A 191 -0.33 0.64 14.79
CA GLU A 191 0.34 0.20 16.01
C GLU A 191 1.79 -0.23 15.76
N LYS A 192 2.08 -0.73 14.55
CA LYS A 192 3.43 -1.13 14.12
C LYS A 192 4.21 -0.04 13.38
N GLY A 193 3.59 1.11 13.08
CA GLY A 193 4.25 2.20 12.35
C GLY A 193 4.54 1.90 10.88
N LEU A 194 3.72 1.06 10.24
CA LEU A 194 3.98 0.51 8.89
C LEU A 194 3.24 1.24 7.76
N GLN A 195 2.67 2.42 8.02
CA GLN A 195 1.87 3.18 7.05
C GLN A 195 2.59 3.46 5.72
N LYS A 196 3.93 3.49 5.74
CA LYS A 196 4.78 3.70 4.55
C LYS A 196 5.37 2.42 3.97
N LEU A 197 5.04 1.26 4.54
CA LEU A 197 5.69 -0.01 4.25
C LEU A 197 4.71 -1.13 3.91
N ILE A 198 3.44 -1.00 4.31
CA ILE A 198 2.41 -1.96 3.94
C ILE A 198 1.13 -1.23 3.52
N ALA A 199 0.67 -1.56 2.32
CA ALA A 199 -0.58 -1.17 1.74
C ALA A 199 -1.43 -2.42 1.49
N LEU A 200 -2.74 -2.22 1.42
CA LEU A 200 -3.70 -3.25 1.05
C LEU A 200 -3.85 -3.26 -0.46
N GLU A 201 -3.82 -4.44 -1.07
CA GLU A 201 -4.03 -4.63 -2.51
C GLU A 201 -5.31 -5.44 -2.75
N VAL A 202 -6.18 -4.94 -3.61
CA VAL A 202 -7.34 -5.70 -4.13
C VAL A 202 -6.85 -6.58 -5.27
N LEU A 203 -6.93 -7.89 -5.07
CA LEU A 203 -6.37 -8.87 -5.99
C LEU A 203 -7.22 -9.01 -7.25
N ASP A 204 -6.54 -9.20 -8.37
CA ASP A 204 -7.14 -9.68 -9.61
C ASP A 204 -7.13 -11.21 -9.62
N PRO A 205 -8.30 -11.89 -9.62
CA PRO A 205 -8.39 -13.34 -9.61
C PRO A 205 -7.62 -14.03 -10.74
N GLU A 206 -7.43 -13.37 -11.90
CA GLU A 206 -6.71 -13.96 -13.02
C GLU A 206 -5.18 -14.00 -12.81
N ASN A 207 -4.67 -13.29 -11.80
CA ASN A 207 -3.25 -13.06 -11.59
C ASN A 207 -2.71 -13.59 -10.25
N THR A 208 -3.56 -14.15 -9.38
CA THR A 208 -3.18 -14.60 -8.01
C THR A 208 -2.25 -15.83 -7.98
N ASP A 209 -2.20 -16.59 -9.06
CA ASP A 209 -1.36 -17.81 -9.20
C ASP A 209 -0.07 -17.58 -9.97
N ARG A 210 0.27 -16.33 -10.31
CA ARG A 210 1.40 -15.98 -11.17
C ARG A 210 2.34 -15.03 -10.45
N THR A 211 3.63 -15.19 -10.70
CA THR A 211 4.58 -14.13 -10.38
C THR A 211 4.57 -13.12 -11.52
N LEU A 212 4.33 -11.86 -11.19
CA LEU A 212 4.37 -10.73 -12.11
C LEU A 212 5.60 -9.85 -11.83
N TYR A 213 6.19 -9.34 -12.90
CA TYR A 213 7.22 -8.32 -12.83
C TYR A 213 6.65 -6.98 -13.25
N GLU A 214 6.88 -5.97 -12.41
CA GLU A 214 6.58 -4.59 -12.71
C GLU A 214 7.77 -3.93 -13.40
N PHE A 215 7.54 -3.43 -14.61
CA PHE A 215 8.49 -2.66 -15.40
C PHE A 215 8.04 -1.23 -15.56
N ILE A 216 8.97 -0.29 -15.41
CA ILE A 216 8.77 1.10 -15.83
C ILE A 216 9.14 1.19 -17.31
N VAL A 217 8.15 1.47 -18.16
CA VAL A 217 8.34 1.49 -19.62
C VAL A 217 8.70 2.89 -20.09
N ASN A 218 8.08 3.89 -19.47
CA ASN A 218 8.57 5.25 -19.48
C ASN A 218 8.32 5.81 -18.08
N ARG A 219 8.91 6.96 -17.75
CA ARG A 219 8.87 7.54 -16.40
C ARG A 219 7.52 7.39 -15.69
N VAL A 220 6.40 7.56 -16.40
CA VAL A 220 5.07 7.51 -15.78
C VAL A 220 4.26 6.25 -16.08
N ASN A 221 4.66 5.42 -17.05
CA ASN A 221 3.94 4.20 -17.42
C ASN A 221 4.63 2.97 -16.83
N HIS A 222 3.85 2.13 -16.16
CA HIS A 222 4.30 0.89 -15.55
C HIS A 222 3.42 -0.27 -15.98
N VAL A 223 4.05 -1.43 -16.17
CA VAL A 223 3.40 -2.61 -16.74
C VAL A 223 3.72 -3.83 -15.91
N LEU A 224 2.72 -4.66 -15.68
CA LEU A 224 2.90 -5.97 -15.08
C LEU A 224 2.96 -7.00 -16.21
N VAL A 225 4.06 -7.74 -16.25
CA VAL A 225 4.27 -8.84 -17.21
C VAL A 225 4.48 -10.14 -16.47
N ASP A 226 4.13 -11.24 -17.12
CA ASP A 226 4.36 -12.58 -16.59
C ASP A 226 5.87 -12.84 -16.39
N ALA A 227 6.24 -13.46 -15.27
CA ALA A 227 7.65 -13.74 -14.94
C ALA A 227 8.38 -14.57 -16.00
N SER A 228 7.65 -15.35 -16.82
CA SER A 228 8.22 -16.08 -17.95
C SER A 228 8.89 -15.18 -19.01
N MET A 229 8.54 -13.89 -19.09
CA MET A 229 9.21 -12.92 -19.97
C MET A 229 10.59 -12.48 -19.48
N ALA A 230 10.86 -12.58 -18.18
CA ALA A 230 11.99 -11.90 -17.56
C ALA A 230 12.98 -12.89 -16.92
N LYS A 231 13.22 -14.02 -17.58
CA LYS A 231 14.08 -15.12 -17.10
C LYS A 231 15.51 -14.69 -16.77
N GLU A 232 15.99 -13.58 -17.33
CA GLU A 232 17.37 -13.08 -17.16
C GLU A 232 17.49 -11.88 -16.21
N LEU A 233 16.42 -11.48 -15.51
CA LEU A 233 16.52 -10.36 -14.56
C LEU A 233 17.18 -10.81 -13.26
N VAL A 234 18.32 -10.19 -12.95
CA VAL A 234 19.17 -10.53 -11.79
C VAL A 234 18.81 -9.73 -10.54
N GLN A 235 18.15 -8.58 -10.67
CA GLN A 235 17.77 -7.72 -9.56
C GLN A 235 16.27 -7.49 -9.57
N THR A 236 15.57 -7.96 -8.54
CA THR A 236 14.16 -7.66 -8.35
C THR A 236 13.92 -7.37 -6.88
N ARG A 237 12.95 -6.49 -6.60
CA ARG A 237 12.46 -6.22 -5.25
C ARG A 237 11.00 -6.64 -5.18
N THR A 238 10.66 -7.54 -4.26
CA THR A 238 9.25 -7.88 -4.05
C THR A 238 8.47 -6.65 -3.58
N THR A 239 7.37 -6.36 -4.27
CA THR A 239 6.46 -5.25 -3.99
C THR A 239 5.04 -5.71 -3.72
N GLY A 240 4.66 -6.93 -4.10
CA GLY A 240 3.33 -7.48 -3.86
C GLY A 240 3.37 -8.87 -3.26
N TRP A 241 2.43 -9.17 -2.37
CA TRP A 241 2.29 -10.45 -1.68
C TRP A 241 0.84 -10.95 -1.68
N THR A 242 0.67 -12.23 -2.01
CA THR A 242 -0.60 -12.96 -1.86
C THR A 242 -0.52 -13.95 -0.71
N ILE A 243 -1.67 -14.32 -0.14
CA ILE A 243 -1.75 -15.16 1.05
C ILE A 243 -2.41 -16.48 0.66
N LYS A 244 -1.84 -17.61 1.08
CA LYS A 244 -2.48 -18.93 0.98
C LYS A 244 -2.50 -19.62 2.33
N GLY A 245 -3.63 -20.25 2.64
CA GLY A 245 -3.75 -21.16 3.76
C GLY A 245 -3.10 -22.50 3.44
N GLU A 246 -2.38 -23.07 4.40
CA GLU A 246 -1.88 -24.44 4.33
C GLU A 246 -2.89 -25.38 5.00
N GLY A 247 -2.97 -26.64 4.54
CA GLY A 247 -3.92 -27.63 5.06
C GLY A 247 -3.74 -28.00 6.54
N ASN A 248 -2.66 -27.55 7.18
CA ASN A 248 -2.38 -27.69 8.61
C ASN A 248 -2.77 -26.44 9.44
N GLY A 249 -3.43 -25.45 8.84
CA GLY A 249 -3.73 -24.16 9.47
C GLY A 249 -2.56 -23.16 9.47
N GLY A 250 -1.46 -23.49 8.79
CA GLY A 250 -0.33 -22.58 8.57
C GLY A 250 -0.64 -21.50 7.54
N VAL A 251 0.13 -20.41 7.58
CA VAL A 251 0.08 -19.34 6.59
C VAL A 251 1.29 -19.41 5.66
N ARG A 252 1.03 -19.30 4.36
CA ARG A 252 2.08 -19.13 3.36
C ARG A 252 1.90 -17.79 2.66
N VAL A 253 2.86 -16.89 2.83
CA VAL A 253 2.92 -15.62 2.12
C VAL A 253 3.73 -15.82 0.84
N LEU A 254 3.09 -15.59 -0.30
CA LEU A 254 3.68 -15.75 -1.62
C LEU A 254 4.11 -14.40 -2.17
N LYS A 255 5.31 -14.35 -2.75
CA LYS A 255 5.77 -13.19 -3.51
C LYS A 255 5.04 -13.17 -4.85
N ASN A 256 4.16 -12.20 -5.04
CA ASN A 256 3.27 -12.13 -6.20
C ASN A 256 3.80 -11.15 -7.25
N THR A 257 4.22 -9.96 -6.80
CA THR A 257 4.72 -8.91 -7.69
C THR A 257 6.12 -8.51 -7.27
N ALA A 258 7.00 -8.28 -8.24
CA ALA A 258 8.31 -7.71 -7.98
C ALA A 258 8.65 -6.59 -8.96
N TYR A 259 9.21 -5.51 -8.43
CA TYR A 259 9.79 -4.42 -9.19
C TYR A 259 11.11 -4.86 -9.82
N ALA A 260 11.24 -4.65 -11.13
CA ALA A 260 12.47 -4.81 -11.88
C ALA A 260 13.08 -3.44 -12.20
N PRO A 261 14.20 -3.04 -11.57
CA PRO A 261 14.88 -1.82 -11.94
C PRO A 261 15.44 -1.93 -13.37
N PRO A 262 15.60 -0.80 -14.07
CA PRO A 262 16.29 -0.76 -15.35
C PRO A 262 17.73 -1.29 -15.23
N LYS A 263 18.30 -1.83 -16.32
CA LYS A 263 19.60 -2.55 -16.31
C LYS A 263 20.82 -1.66 -16.01
N GLU A 264 20.71 -0.33 -15.96
CA GLU A 264 21.84 0.55 -15.65
C GLU A 264 21.55 1.63 -14.59
N LYS A 265 22.49 1.79 -13.65
CA LYS A 265 22.57 2.93 -12.73
C LYS A 265 23.19 4.11 -13.48
N GLY A 266 22.37 5.08 -13.88
CA GLY A 266 22.86 6.37 -14.35
C GLY A 266 22.18 6.92 -15.59
N ASP A 267 21.62 6.04 -16.43
CA ASP A 267 20.81 6.46 -17.56
C ASP A 267 19.35 6.15 -17.26
N SER A 268 18.55 7.22 -17.12
CA SER A 268 17.12 7.10 -17.33
C SER A 268 16.95 6.44 -18.69
N HIS A 269 16.48 5.19 -18.74
CA HIS A 269 16.24 4.52 -20.02
C HIS A 269 15.35 5.42 -20.87
N ILE A 270 15.97 6.07 -21.84
CA ILE A 270 15.29 6.73 -22.92
C ILE A 270 14.82 5.59 -23.81
N VAL A 271 13.53 5.29 -23.78
CA VAL A 271 12.94 4.42 -24.79
C VAL A 271 12.86 5.21 -26.09
N TYR A 272 13.73 4.85 -27.03
CA TYR A 272 13.73 5.39 -28.38
C TYR A 272 12.65 4.67 -29.20
N THR A 273 11.69 5.42 -29.72
CA THR A 273 10.93 4.98 -30.90
C THR A 273 11.40 5.84 -32.05
N ASP A 274 11.88 5.21 -33.13
CA ASP A 274 12.45 5.88 -34.31
C ASP A 274 13.54 6.92 -33.98
N GLY A 275 14.40 6.64 -32.99
CA GLY A 275 15.53 7.50 -32.64
C GLY A 275 15.17 8.78 -31.88
N LYS A 276 13.95 8.88 -31.30
CA LYS A 276 13.58 9.98 -30.40
C LYS A 276 13.22 9.49 -28.99
N PRO A 277 13.73 10.14 -27.93
CA PRO A 277 13.13 10.06 -26.59
C PRO A 277 11.66 10.48 -26.68
N ASP A 278 10.76 9.86 -25.89
CA ASP A 278 9.36 10.28 -25.70
C ASP A 278 8.35 9.92 -26.80
N ALA A 279 8.39 8.71 -27.35
CA ALA A 279 7.14 8.21 -27.93
C ALA A 279 6.15 7.91 -26.79
N LYS A 280 5.02 8.59 -26.81
CA LYS A 280 3.84 8.16 -26.05
C LYS A 280 3.50 6.76 -26.54
N LEU A 281 3.67 5.77 -25.69
CA LEU A 281 3.15 4.44 -25.95
C LEU A 281 1.64 4.55 -25.80
N GLU A 282 0.92 4.35 -26.89
CA GLU A 282 -0.54 4.45 -26.92
C GLU A 282 -1.19 3.08 -27.12
N THR A 283 -0.43 2.08 -27.62
CA THR A 283 -0.93 0.74 -27.93
C THR A 283 -0.16 -0.38 -27.23
N VAL A 284 -0.85 -1.51 -27.00
CA VAL A 284 -0.24 -2.73 -26.47
C VAL A 284 0.87 -3.26 -27.37
N SER A 285 0.75 -3.10 -28.69
CA SER A 285 1.76 -3.52 -29.66
C SER A 285 3.04 -2.66 -29.61
N GLU A 286 2.92 -1.35 -29.37
CA GLU A 286 4.08 -0.49 -29.12
C GLU A 286 4.78 -0.88 -27.82
N LEU A 287 3.99 -1.14 -26.76
CA LEU A 287 4.49 -1.60 -25.49
C LEU A 287 5.23 -2.95 -25.61
N ALA A 288 4.65 -3.92 -26.30
CA ALA A 288 5.27 -5.23 -26.52
C ALA A 288 6.61 -5.09 -27.27
N ARG A 289 6.69 -4.21 -28.27
CA ARG A 289 7.95 -3.90 -28.97
C ARG A 289 8.99 -3.26 -28.04
N ALA A 290 8.58 -2.33 -27.18
CA ALA A 290 9.47 -1.71 -26.20
C ALA A 290 10.00 -2.74 -25.19
N LEU A 291 9.15 -3.65 -24.72
CA LEU A 291 9.52 -4.69 -23.76
C LEU A 291 10.49 -5.72 -24.35
N ALA A 292 10.31 -6.13 -25.61
CA ALA A 292 11.22 -7.05 -26.30
C ALA A 292 12.69 -6.58 -26.20
N HIS A 293 12.91 -5.26 -26.41
CA HIS A 293 14.22 -4.63 -26.29
C HIS A 293 14.82 -4.70 -24.87
N VAL A 294 14.00 -4.53 -23.83
CA VAL A 294 14.45 -4.56 -22.43
C VAL A 294 14.73 -5.99 -21.95
N THR A 295 13.94 -6.96 -22.41
CA THR A 295 14.04 -8.37 -22.01
C THR A 295 15.03 -9.18 -22.84
N GLY A 296 15.56 -8.63 -23.94
CA GLY A 296 16.48 -9.34 -24.84
C GLY A 296 15.81 -10.37 -25.76
N ASN A 297 14.50 -10.20 -26.03
CA ASN A 297 13.71 -11.05 -26.92
C ASN A 297 13.48 -10.39 -28.28
#